data_AF-A0A2A5G0W5-F1
#
_entry.id   AF-A0A2A5G0W5-F1
#
_cell.length_a   1.000
_cell.length_b   1.000
_cell.length_c   1.000
_cell.angle_alpha   90.00
_cell.angle_beta   90.00
_cell.angle_gamma   90.00
#
_symmetry.space_group_name_H-M   'P 1'
#
loop_
_entity.id
_entity.type
_entity.pdbx_description
1 polymer ?
#
loop_
_entity_poly.entity_id
_entity_poly.type
_entity_poly.pdbx_seq_one_letter_code
_entity_poly.pdbx_strand_id
1 'polypeptide(L)'
;MGKNIVRQELKDQALINGSKKFIDAVERGDDLTLYLSDKATKRGYTPPRSKLSRDFERWNDKDFLLNTLGFHHFHIGDSKTKSGLINRTNQVIFAKVNRTEFHVIGVFDHSVFNNCGLSLTLEQKRLWETIDEYENLNKMPSPFTLGGYNGLGIATSGHPIAVVMHSNHLARIVRDIGPKLDNTEFVTSLGFNAQKAELEWCFSHSDFGLLDKASKTFRLLQYGLD
;
A
#
# COMPACT_ATOMS: atom_id res chain seq x y z
N MET A 1 -16.63 -34.14 -21.57
CA MET A 1 -17.26 -32.95 -20.96
C MET A 1 -17.12 -32.88 -19.44
N GLY A 2 -17.34 -33.95 -18.66
CA GLY A 2 -17.35 -33.88 -17.17
C GLY A 2 -16.04 -33.50 -16.45
N LYS A 3 -14.85 -33.78 -17.00
CA LYS A 3 -13.57 -33.43 -16.34
C LYS A 3 -13.29 -31.93 -16.24
N ASN A 4 -13.85 -31.11 -17.14
CA ASN A 4 -13.67 -29.66 -17.11
C ASN A 4 -14.61 -28.97 -16.12
N ILE A 5 -15.81 -29.53 -15.92
CA ILE A 5 -16.81 -29.00 -14.96
C ILE A 5 -16.31 -29.19 -13.53
N VAL A 6 -15.88 -30.41 -13.17
CA VAL A 6 -15.33 -30.71 -11.83
C VAL A 6 -14.09 -29.87 -11.51
N ARG A 7 -13.23 -29.62 -12.51
CA ARG A 7 -12.05 -28.75 -12.32
C ARG A 7 -12.41 -27.29 -12.11
N GLN A 8 -13.51 -26.82 -12.70
CA GLN A 8 -13.98 -25.45 -12.51
C GLN A 8 -14.63 -25.29 -11.13
N GLU A 9 -15.51 -26.22 -10.72
CA GLU A 9 -16.12 -26.25 -9.39
C GLU A 9 -15.08 -26.27 -8.26
N LEU A 10 -14.02 -27.07 -8.40
CA LEU A 10 -12.93 -27.11 -7.44
C LEU A 10 -12.16 -25.78 -7.34
N LYS A 11 -11.99 -25.07 -8.45
CA LYS A 11 -11.35 -23.73 -8.46
C LYS A 11 -12.25 -22.69 -7.81
N ASP A 12 -13.54 -22.75 -8.08
CA ASP A 12 -14.53 -21.82 -7.52
C ASP A 12 -14.65 -22.02 -6.00
N GLN A 13 -14.62 -23.27 -5.54
CA GLN A 13 -14.61 -23.56 -4.10
C GLN A 13 -13.32 -23.10 -3.41
N ALA A 14 -12.16 -23.29 -4.04
CA ALA A 14 -10.88 -22.80 -3.53
C ALA A 14 -10.85 -21.27 -3.43
N LEU A 15 -11.45 -20.59 -4.42
CA LEU A 15 -11.61 -19.14 -4.43
C LEU A 15 -12.49 -18.67 -3.27
N ILE A 16 -13.69 -19.26 -3.11
CA ILE A 16 -14.63 -18.91 -2.03
C ILE A 16 -13.98 -19.12 -0.66
N ASN A 17 -13.35 -20.28 -0.46
CA ASN A 17 -12.68 -20.60 0.80
C ASN A 17 -11.49 -19.68 1.06
N GLY A 18 -10.70 -19.37 0.04
CA GLY A 18 -9.56 -18.46 0.13
C GLY A 18 -9.99 -17.03 0.48
N SER A 19 -11.03 -16.52 -0.18
CA SER A 19 -11.62 -15.21 0.11
C SER A 19 -12.15 -15.15 1.55
N LYS A 20 -12.88 -16.18 2.00
CA LYS A 20 -13.38 -16.23 3.37
C LYS A 20 -12.24 -16.17 4.40
N LYS A 21 -11.20 -16.99 4.22
CA LYS A 21 -10.02 -16.97 5.12
C LYS A 21 -9.34 -15.61 5.14
N PHE A 22 -9.27 -14.94 3.99
CA PHE A 22 -8.70 -13.60 3.88
C PHE A 22 -9.53 -12.56 4.65
N ILE A 23 -10.85 -12.53 4.42
CA ILE A 23 -11.75 -11.60 5.11
C ILE A 23 -11.74 -11.85 6.62
N ASP A 24 -11.80 -13.12 7.05
CA ASP A 24 -11.73 -13.45 8.48
C ASP A 24 -10.40 -12.96 9.10
N ALA A 25 -9.29 -12.96 8.35
CA ALA A 25 -7.99 -12.43 8.82
C ALA A 25 -7.98 -10.90 8.91
N VAL A 26 -8.60 -10.22 7.93
CA VAL A 26 -8.79 -8.76 7.95
C VAL A 26 -9.62 -8.35 9.17
N GLU A 27 -10.75 -9.00 9.41
CA GLU A 27 -11.68 -8.67 10.51
C GLU A 27 -11.04 -8.88 11.89
N ARG A 28 -10.11 -9.83 12.02
CA ARG A 28 -9.33 -10.04 13.26
C ARG A 28 -8.15 -9.08 13.42
N GLY A 29 -7.78 -8.33 12.38
CA GLY A 29 -6.57 -7.51 12.38
C GLY A 29 -5.28 -8.34 12.34
N ASP A 30 -5.32 -9.52 11.73
CA ASP A 30 -4.14 -10.38 11.59
C ASP A 30 -3.09 -9.76 10.64
N ASP A 31 -1.84 -10.20 10.74
CA ASP A 31 -0.79 -9.85 9.77
C ASP A 31 -1.12 -10.42 8.38
N LEU A 32 -1.38 -9.52 7.42
CA LEU A 32 -1.75 -9.87 6.05
C LEU A 32 -0.56 -10.16 5.13
N THR A 33 0.68 -10.14 5.63
CA THR A 33 1.91 -10.38 4.84
C THR A 33 1.83 -11.67 4.01
N LEU A 34 1.16 -12.70 4.52
CA LEU A 34 0.98 -13.98 3.82
C LEU A 34 0.14 -13.90 2.54
N TYR A 35 -0.65 -12.83 2.38
CA TYR A 35 -1.47 -12.54 1.20
C TYR A 35 -0.79 -11.57 0.23
N LEU A 36 0.41 -11.06 0.57
CA LEU A 36 1.16 -10.16 -0.31
C LEU A 36 2.03 -10.94 -1.31
N SER A 37 2.50 -10.23 -2.34
CA SER A 37 3.46 -10.80 -3.29
C SER A 37 4.83 -11.02 -2.61
N ASP A 38 5.55 -12.06 -3.04
CA ASP A 38 6.92 -12.33 -2.55
C ASP A 38 7.86 -11.11 -2.78
N LYS A 39 7.61 -10.35 -3.85
CA LYS A 39 8.38 -9.13 -4.13
C LYS A 39 8.15 -8.04 -3.08
N ALA A 40 6.90 -7.85 -2.65
CA ALA A 40 6.56 -6.85 -1.63
C ALA A 40 7.28 -7.14 -0.29
N THR A 41 7.54 -8.41 0.02
CA THR A 41 8.28 -8.79 1.25
C THR A 41 9.80 -8.60 1.15
N LYS A 42 10.34 -8.39 -0.05
CA LYS A 42 11.79 -8.40 -0.32
C LYS A 42 12.34 -7.12 -0.92
N ARG A 43 11.49 -6.28 -1.49
CA ARG A 43 11.89 -5.11 -2.28
C ARG A 43 11.01 -3.92 -1.97
N GLY A 44 11.64 -2.76 -1.76
CA GLY A 44 10.94 -1.48 -1.80
C GLY A 44 10.60 -1.07 -3.22
N TYR A 45 9.65 -0.15 -3.36
CA TYR A 45 9.30 0.46 -4.64
C TYR A 45 10.09 1.75 -4.85
N THR A 46 10.51 1.98 -6.09
CA THR A 46 10.98 3.29 -6.53
C THR A 46 10.42 3.49 -7.92
N PRO A 47 9.56 4.49 -8.14
CA PRO A 47 9.07 4.77 -9.48
C PRO A 47 10.29 5.03 -10.36
N PRO A 48 10.36 4.43 -11.56
CA PRO A 48 11.54 4.56 -12.40
C PRO A 48 11.87 6.04 -12.60
N ARG A 49 13.09 6.44 -12.20
CA ARG A 49 13.67 7.74 -12.55
C ARG A 49 13.41 7.97 -14.02
N SER A 50 13.01 9.20 -14.37
CA SER A 50 12.70 9.78 -15.68
C SER A 50 13.63 9.41 -16.86
N LYS A 51 13.89 8.13 -17.09
CA LYS A 51 14.30 7.57 -18.38
C LYS A 51 13.01 7.42 -19.17
N LEU A 52 12.50 8.57 -19.57
CA LEU A 52 11.46 8.70 -20.59
C LEU A 52 12.07 8.19 -21.91
N SER A 53 12.28 6.88 -22.05
CA SER A 53 12.13 6.33 -23.39
C SER A 53 10.66 6.49 -23.73
N ARG A 54 10.37 6.83 -24.99
CA ARG A 54 9.01 7.05 -25.48
C ARG A 54 8.11 5.79 -25.33
N ASP A 55 8.72 4.66 -24.98
CA ASP A 55 8.13 3.33 -24.83
C ASP A 55 7.96 2.90 -23.36
N PHE A 56 8.18 3.79 -22.37
CA PHE A 56 7.94 3.44 -20.97
C PHE A 56 6.44 3.43 -20.65
N GLU A 57 5.82 2.27 -20.80
CA GLU A 57 4.43 2.02 -20.40
C GLU A 57 4.34 1.99 -18.87
N ARG A 58 3.79 3.06 -18.28
CA ARG A 58 3.55 3.19 -16.84
C ARG A 58 2.72 2.04 -16.26
N TRP A 59 1.91 1.37 -17.08
CA TRP A 59 1.12 0.18 -16.73
C TRP A 59 1.92 -1.07 -16.44
N ASN A 60 3.14 -1.17 -16.98
CA ASN A 60 4.03 -2.31 -16.70
C ASN A 60 4.55 -2.28 -15.26
N ASP A 61 4.37 -1.15 -14.57
CA ASP A 61 4.68 -1.04 -13.17
C ASP A 61 3.50 -1.56 -12.33
N LYS A 62 3.61 -2.82 -11.93
CA LYS A 62 2.59 -3.54 -11.15
C LYS A 62 2.24 -2.85 -9.83
N ASP A 63 3.12 -1.97 -9.37
CA ASP A 63 2.95 -1.24 -8.12
C ASP A 63 2.47 0.21 -8.36
N PHE A 64 2.13 0.61 -9.59
CA PHE A 64 1.55 1.94 -9.88
C PHE A 64 0.22 2.14 -9.14
N LEU A 65 -0.71 1.19 -9.20
CA LEU A 65 -2.01 1.29 -8.54
C LEU A 65 -1.86 1.47 -7.02
N LEU A 66 -0.94 0.72 -6.41
CA LEU A 66 -0.62 0.85 -4.99
C LEU A 66 0.04 2.21 -4.70
N ASN A 67 1.22 2.46 -5.28
CA ASN A 67 2.04 3.60 -4.89
C ASN A 67 1.51 4.93 -5.40
N THR A 68 0.59 4.91 -6.36
CA THR A 68 0.07 6.11 -7.01
C THR A 68 -1.38 6.41 -6.66
N LEU A 69 -2.23 5.39 -6.53
CA LEU A 69 -3.65 5.56 -6.24
C LEU A 69 -4.02 5.07 -4.82
N GLY A 70 -3.16 4.28 -4.18
CA GLY A 70 -3.40 3.74 -2.84
C GLY A 70 -4.30 2.50 -2.83
N PHE A 71 -4.39 1.77 -3.94
CA PHE A 71 -5.12 0.50 -4.00
C PHE A 71 -4.17 -0.69 -3.86
N HIS A 72 -4.41 -1.49 -2.84
CA HIS A 72 -3.66 -2.69 -2.53
C HIS A 72 -4.25 -3.89 -3.26
N HIS A 73 -3.41 -4.85 -3.65
CA HIS A 73 -3.86 -6.15 -4.14
C HIS A 73 -3.36 -7.28 -3.25
N PHE A 74 -4.24 -8.25 -2.98
CA PHE A 74 -3.98 -9.38 -2.10
C PHE A 74 -4.24 -10.69 -2.85
N HIS A 75 -3.28 -11.61 -2.80
CA HIS A 75 -3.42 -12.94 -3.35
C HIS A 75 -4.31 -13.80 -2.47
N ILE A 76 -5.23 -14.53 -3.09
CA ILE A 76 -6.15 -15.44 -2.41
C ILE A 76 -5.93 -16.88 -2.86
N GLY A 77 -6.16 -17.80 -1.91
CA GLY A 77 -5.96 -19.23 -2.09
C GLY A 77 -6.27 -19.99 -0.81
N ASP A 78 -6.49 -21.29 -0.95
CA ASP A 78 -6.94 -22.16 0.14
C ASP A 78 -5.79 -22.86 0.89
N SER A 79 -4.58 -22.78 0.34
CA SER A 79 -3.37 -23.49 0.75
C SER A 79 -2.16 -22.56 0.82
N LYS A 80 -1.11 -22.97 1.54
CA LYS A 80 0.17 -22.24 1.62
C LYS A 80 1.23 -22.90 0.75
N THR A 81 2.13 -22.10 0.21
CA THR A 81 3.37 -22.55 -0.44
C THR A 81 4.37 -23.02 0.62
N LYS A 82 5.45 -23.68 0.17
CA LYS A 82 6.58 -24.05 1.05
C LYS A 82 7.24 -22.86 1.75
N SER A 83 7.10 -21.65 1.19
CA SER A 83 7.64 -20.42 1.76
C SER A 83 6.69 -19.73 2.74
N GLY A 84 5.54 -20.33 3.07
CA GLY A 84 4.56 -19.80 4.02
C GLY A 84 3.57 -18.78 3.44
N LEU A 85 3.73 -18.37 2.18
CA LEU A 85 2.80 -17.49 1.46
C LEU A 85 1.57 -18.27 0.96
N ILE A 86 0.49 -17.58 0.64
CA ILE A 86 -0.68 -18.22 0.02
C ILE A 86 -0.34 -18.74 -1.38
N ASN A 87 -0.75 -19.99 -1.65
CA ASN A 87 -0.68 -20.59 -2.97
C ASN A 87 -1.70 -19.89 -3.88
N ARG A 88 -1.19 -19.16 -4.86
CA ARG A 88 -1.97 -18.19 -5.63
C ARG A 88 -3.02 -18.90 -6.49
N THR A 89 -4.27 -18.49 -6.36
CA THR A 89 -5.22 -18.60 -7.47
C THR A 89 -4.86 -17.58 -8.56
N ASN A 90 -5.50 -17.67 -9.73
CA ASN A 90 -5.38 -16.61 -10.73
C ASN A 90 -6.13 -15.32 -10.33
N GLN A 91 -6.74 -15.26 -9.14
CA GLN A 91 -7.55 -14.15 -8.65
C GLN A 91 -6.81 -13.37 -7.55
N VAL A 92 -7.13 -12.09 -7.45
CA VAL A 92 -6.64 -11.16 -6.41
C VAL A 92 -7.79 -10.29 -5.91
N ILE A 93 -7.78 -9.98 -4.62
CA ILE A 93 -8.65 -8.95 -4.04
C ILE A 93 -7.96 -7.61 -4.17
N PHE A 94 -8.65 -6.62 -4.74
CA PHE A 94 -8.25 -5.23 -4.63
C PHE A 94 -8.99 -4.56 -3.48
N ALA A 95 -8.27 -3.76 -2.70
CA ALA A 95 -8.83 -3.03 -1.59
C ALA A 95 -8.16 -1.66 -1.39
N LYS A 96 -8.94 -0.71 -0.89
CA LYS A 96 -8.42 0.53 -0.30
C LYS A 96 -8.21 0.27 1.19
N VAL A 97 -6.99 0.50 1.67
CA VAL A 97 -6.61 0.21 3.05
C VAL A 97 -6.12 1.51 3.68
N ASN A 98 -6.67 1.84 4.84
CA ASN A 98 -6.14 2.89 5.70
C ASN A 98 -5.92 2.31 7.12
N ARG A 99 -5.49 3.14 8.06
CA ARG A 99 -5.22 2.73 9.45
C ARG A 99 -6.37 2.05 10.18
N THR A 100 -7.61 2.38 9.84
CA THR A 100 -8.79 1.95 10.60
C THR A 100 -9.80 1.17 9.77
N GLU A 101 -9.64 1.16 8.45
CA GLU A 101 -10.62 0.63 7.53
C GLU A 101 -9.97 -0.18 6.41
N PHE A 102 -10.70 -1.22 6.00
CA PHE A 102 -10.34 -2.08 4.90
C PHE A 102 -11.54 -2.20 3.96
N HIS A 103 -11.46 -1.54 2.80
CA HIS A 103 -12.55 -1.50 1.83
C HIS A 103 -12.21 -2.39 0.63
N VAL A 104 -12.84 -3.57 0.57
CA VAL A 104 -12.75 -4.42 -0.63
C VAL A 104 -13.48 -3.73 -1.77
N ILE A 105 -12.77 -3.44 -2.86
CA ILE A 105 -13.37 -2.84 -4.05
C ILE A 105 -13.74 -3.88 -5.11
N GLY A 106 -13.06 -5.04 -5.12
CA GLY A 106 -13.44 -6.13 -6.00
C GLY A 106 -12.42 -7.25 -6.09
N VAL A 107 -12.83 -8.33 -6.78
CA VAL A 107 -11.97 -9.47 -7.14
C VAL A 107 -11.67 -9.41 -8.63
N PHE A 108 -10.41 -9.54 -8.98
CA PHE A 108 -9.90 -9.44 -10.35
C PHE A 108 -8.94 -10.59 -10.65
N ASP A 109 -8.84 -10.96 -11.92
CA ASP A 109 -7.80 -11.90 -12.31
C ASP A 109 -6.45 -11.21 -12.57
N HIS A 110 -5.35 -11.96 -12.53
CA HIS A 110 -4.01 -11.40 -12.70
C HIS A 110 -3.76 -10.78 -14.09
N SER A 111 -4.65 -11.00 -15.07
CA SER A 111 -4.54 -10.35 -16.38
C SER A 111 -4.70 -8.83 -16.30
N VAL A 112 -5.21 -8.30 -15.18
CA VAL A 112 -5.21 -6.87 -14.88
C VAL A 112 -3.79 -6.26 -14.93
N PHE A 113 -2.75 -7.08 -14.66
CA PHE A 113 -1.35 -6.69 -14.72
C PHE A 113 -0.64 -7.07 -16.03
N ASN A 114 -1.38 -7.58 -17.02
CA ASN A 114 -0.79 -7.94 -18.30
C ASN A 114 -0.50 -6.69 -19.11
N ASN A 115 0.62 -6.73 -19.85
CA ASN A 115 0.92 -5.70 -20.83
C ASN A 115 0.00 -5.87 -22.05
N CYS A 116 -0.67 -4.79 -22.44
CA CYS A 116 -1.52 -4.74 -23.62
C CYS A 116 -1.33 -3.44 -24.43
N GLY A 117 -0.10 -2.95 -24.51
CA GLY A 117 0.24 -1.87 -25.43
C GLY A 117 -0.59 -0.61 -25.15
N LEU A 118 -1.17 -0.05 -26.22
CA LEU A 118 -2.01 1.16 -26.17
C LEU A 118 -3.47 0.91 -25.80
N SER A 119 -3.93 -0.34 -25.63
CA SER A 119 -5.34 -0.66 -25.39
C SER A 119 -5.53 -1.45 -24.10
N LEU A 120 -6.42 -0.99 -23.24
CA LEU A 120 -6.74 -1.69 -21.99
C LEU A 120 -7.44 -3.04 -22.27
N THR A 121 -7.04 -4.08 -21.53
CA THR A 121 -7.80 -5.35 -21.50
C THR A 121 -9.18 -5.15 -20.86
N LEU A 122 -10.09 -6.11 -21.04
CA LEU A 122 -11.40 -6.07 -20.41
C LEU A 122 -11.30 -6.01 -18.87
N GLU A 123 -10.41 -6.80 -18.26
CA GLU A 123 -10.20 -6.78 -16.80
C GLU A 123 -9.59 -5.46 -16.31
N GLN A 124 -8.71 -4.83 -17.09
CA GLN A 124 -8.19 -3.51 -16.75
C GLN A 124 -9.28 -2.45 -16.81
N LYS A 125 -10.13 -2.46 -17.84
CA LYS A 125 -11.28 -1.55 -17.93
C LYS A 125 -12.21 -1.73 -16.74
N ARG A 126 -12.54 -2.98 -16.40
CA ARG A 126 -13.39 -3.30 -15.24
C ARG A 126 -12.78 -2.78 -13.94
N LEU A 127 -11.47 -2.95 -13.74
CA LEU A 127 -10.79 -2.39 -12.56
C LEU A 127 -10.91 -0.87 -12.52
N TRP A 128 -10.70 -0.20 -13.65
CA TRP A 128 -10.81 1.26 -13.73
C TRP A 128 -12.20 1.76 -13.40
N GLU A 129 -13.22 1.17 -14.02
CA GLU A 129 -14.62 1.52 -13.73
C GLU A 129 -14.93 1.31 -12.25
N THR A 130 -14.45 0.21 -11.66
CA THR A 130 -14.63 -0.07 -10.22
C THR A 130 -13.92 0.96 -9.33
N ILE A 131 -12.69 1.36 -9.67
CA ILE A 131 -11.95 2.38 -8.93
C ILE A 131 -12.65 3.74 -9.06
N ASP A 132 -13.05 4.12 -10.28
CA ASP A 132 -13.75 5.39 -10.52
C ASP A 132 -15.08 5.43 -9.77
N GLU A 133 -15.86 4.34 -9.78
CA GLU A 133 -17.08 4.21 -9.00
C GLU A 133 -16.82 4.35 -7.50
N TYR A 134 -15.85 3.62 -6.95
CA TYR A 134 -15.49 3.69 -5.53
C TYR A 134 -15.07 5.11 -5.12
N GLU A 135 -14.21 5.75 -5.91
CA GLU A 135 -13.78 7.12 -5.66
C GLU A 135 -14.96 8.09 -5.79
N ASN A 136 -15.85 7.91 -6.77
CA ASN A 136 -17.03 8.76 -6.95
C ASN A 136 -18.06 8.63 -5.81
N LEU A 137 -18.26 7.43 -5.28
CA LEU A 137 -19.16 7.19 -4.15
C LEU A 137 -18.66 7.81 -2.84
N ASN A 138 -17.34 7.87 -2.67
CA ASN A 138 -16.70 8.38 -1.45
C ASN A 138 -16.22 9.83 -1.56
N LYS A 139 -16.57 10.54 -2.65
CA LYS A 139 -16.26 11.97 -2.80
C LYS A 139 -17.10 12.83 -1.88
N MET A 140 -16.44 13.58 -1.01
CA MET A 140 -16.95 14.89 -0.59
C MET A 140 -17.14 15.74 -1.86
N PRO A 141 -18.25 16.47 -2.04
CA PRO A 141 -18.46 17.29 -3.23
C PRO A 141 -17.45 18.44 -3.25
N SER A 142 -16.29 18.19 -3.85
CA SER A 142 -15.22 19.16 -4.06
C SER A 142 -14.93 19.24 -5.56
N PRO A 143 -15.04 20.44 -6.18
CA PRO A 143 -14.84 20.61 -7.62
C PRO A 143 -13.38 20.42 -8.08
N PHE A 144 -12.43 20.10 -7.18
CA PHE A 144 -10.99 20.03 -7.46
C PHE A 144 -10.33 18.70 -7.13
N THR A 145 -11.07 17.58 -7.09
CA THR A 145 -10.45 16.27 -6.88
C THR A 145 -9.68 15.84 -8.13
N LEU A 146 -8.35 15.78 -8.03
CA LEU A 146 -7.45 15.29 -9.09
C LEU A 146 -7.04 13.87 -8.69
N GLY A 147 -7.36 12.86 -9.52
CA GLY A 147 -7.07 11.46 -9.20
C GLY A 147 -5.62 11.20 -8.74
N GLY A 148 -5.37 10.13 -7.99
CA GLY A 148 -4.09 9.91 -7.29
C GLY A 148 -4.32 9.71 -5.79
N TYR A 149 -3.27 9.35 -5.05
CA TYR A 149 -3.35 9.11 -3.61
C TYR A 149 -3.97 10.33 -2.90
N ASN A 150 -5.06 10.10 -2.16
CA ASN A 150 -5.88 11.11 -1.47
C ASN A 150 -6.49 12.20 -2.36
N GLY A 151 -6.66 11.93 -3.66
CA GLY A 151 -7.31 12.86 -4.58
C GLY A 151 -6.53 14.16 -4.82
N LEU A 152 -5.22 14.15 -4.55
CA LEU A 152 -4.35 15.33 -4.69
C LEU A 152 -3.57 15.39 -6.01
N GLY A 153 -3.74 14.43 -6.92
CA GLY A 153 -2.99 14.40 -8.16
C GLY A 153 -1.63 13.69 -8.07
N ILE A 154 -1.00 13.58 -9.23
CA ILE A 154 0.35 13.02 -9.42
C ILE A 154 1.24 14.15 -9.91
N ALA A 155 2.39 14.34 -9.25
CA ALA A 155 3.37 15.35 -9.63
C ALA A 155 4.03 15.02 -10.99
N THR A 156 4.67 16.00 -11.61
CA THR A 156 5.38 15.82 -12.90
C THR A 156 6.52 14.78 -12.82
N SER A 157 7.04 14.53 -11.62
CA SER A 157 8.02 13.47 -11.33
C SER A 157 7.41 12.06 -11.27
N GLY A 158 6.09 11.92 -11.41
CA GLY A 158 5.37 10.64 -11.33
C GLY A 158 5.04 10.16 -9.91
N HIS A 159 5.27 10.98 -8.88
CA HIS A 159 4.96 10.65 -7.49
C HIS A 159 3.62 11.28 -7.07
N PRO A 160 2.83 10.66 -6.18
CA PRO A 160 1.64 11.32 -5.63
C PRO A 160 2.00 12.63 -4.95
N ILE A 161 1.18 13.66 -5.21
CA ILE A 161 1.36 14.97 -4.57
C ILE A 161 1.29 14.83 -3.04
N ALA A 162 0.39 13.98 -2.53
CA ALA A 162 0.31 13.65 -1.10
C ALA A 162 1.67 13.20 -0.52
N VAL A 163 2.36 12.29 -1.19
CA VAL A 163 3.66 11.75 -0.76
C VAL A 163 4.74 12.84 -0.76
N VAL A 164 4.77 13.68 -1.80
CA VAL A 164 5.73 14.81 -1.87
C VAL A 164 5.47 15.81 -0.74
N MET A 165 4.20 16.17 -0.51
CA MET A 165 3.83 17.10 0.55
C MET A 165 4.18 16.55 1.93
N HIS A 166 3.90 15.26 2.17
CA HIS A 166 4.25 14.60 3.41
C HIS A 166 5.76 14.54 3.63
N SER A 167 6.53 14.20 2.60
CA SER A 167 8.00 14.19 2.68
C SER A 167 8.56 15.57 3.06
N ASN A 168 8.01 16.64 2.48
CA ASN A 168 8.37 18.01 2.83
C ASN A 168 7.97 18.36 4.28
N HIS A 169 6.82 17.88 4.75
CA HIS A 169 6.38 18.05 6.13
C HIS A 169 7.32 17.36 7.12
N LEU A 170 7.71 16.10 6.85
CA LEU A 170 8.68 15.38 7.69
C LEU A 170 10.03 16.08 7.72
N ALA A 171 10.51 16.61 6.58
CA ALA A 171 11.74 17.39 6.53
C ALA A 171 11.68 18.66 7.40
N ARG A 172 10.52 19.32 7.49
CA ARG A 172 10.32 20.46 8.40
C ARG A 172 10.37 20.01 9.86
N ILE A 173 9.71 18.91 10.22
CA ILE A 173 9.79 18.35 11.57
C ILE A 173 11.26 18.11 11.96
N VAL A 174 12.03 17.46 11.09
CA VAL A 174 13.47 17.21 11.34
C VAL A 174 14.24 18.51 11.53
N ARG A 175 14.01 19.51 10.68
CA ARG A 175 14.68 20.81 10.77
C ARG A 175 14.31 21.59 12.04
N ASP A 176 13.05 21.52 12.46
CA ASP A 176 12.51 22.35 13.54
C ASP A 176 12.73 21.71 14.92
N ILE A 177 12.82 20.37 14.97
CA ILE A 177 13.07 19.58 16.20
C ILE A 177 14.55 19.20 16.33
N GLY A 178 15.24 18.90 15.24
CA GLY A 178 16.63 18.41 15.25
C GLY A 178 17.57 19.24 16.12
N PRO A 179 17.63 20.57 15.96
CA PRO A 179 18.48 21.44 16.80
C PRO A 179 18.11 21.44 18.30
N LYS A 180 16.90 20.99 18.66
CA LYS A 180 16.42 20.95 20.04
C LYS A 180 16.76 19.63 20.73
N LEU A 181 17.18 18.61 19.99
CA LEU A 181 17.52 17.29 20.55
C LEU A 181 18.78 17.30 21.41
N ASP A 182 19.60 18.34 21.32
CA ASP A 182 20.74 18.55 22.23
C ASP A 182 20.32 19.16 23.58
N ASN A 183 19.08 19.65 23.70
CA ASN A 183 18.55 20.23 24.92
C ASN A 183 17.91 19.15 25.81
N THR A 184 18.48 18.95 26.99
CA THR A 184 18.03 17.94 27.98
C THR A 184 16.59 18.14 28.44
N GLU A 185 16.13 19.38 28.64
CA GLU A 185 14.74 19.67 29.04
C GLU A 185 13.77 19.29 27.93
N PHE A 186 14.12 19.62 26.67
CA PHE A 186 13.30 19.27 25.53
C PHE A 186 13.22 17.75 25.33
N VAL A 187 14.36 17.04 25.37
CA VAL A 187 14.39 15.58 25.28
C VAL A 187 13.58 14.92 26.40
N THR A 188 13.65 15.45 27.62
CA THR A 188 12.85 14.98 28.75
C THR A 188 11.35 15.25 28.53
N SER A 189 10.98 16.39 27.94
CA SER A 189 9.59 16.73 27.60
C SER A 189 8.96 15.78 26.57
N LEU A 190 9.78 15.18 25.70
CA LEU A 190 9.37 14.11 24.79
C LEU A 190 9.22 12.74 25.47
N GLY A 191 9.49 12.67 26.78
CA GLY A 191 9.39 11.46 27.59
C GLY A 191 10.55 10.50 27.40
N PHE A 192 11.73 11.00 27.03
CA PHE A 192 12.98 10.24 27.02
C PHE A 192 13.83 10.52 28.27
N ASN A 193 14.71 9.57 28.62
CA ASN A 193 15.74 9.83 29.62
C ASN A 193 16.92 10.58 28.97
N ALA A 194 16.90 11.90 29.03
CA ALA A 194 17.84 12.76 28.33
C ALA A 194 19.33 12.54 28.67
N GLN A 195 19.66 11.95 29.83
CA GLN A 195 21.06 11.67 30.20
C GLN A 195 21.63 10.41 29.53
N LYS A 196 20.76 9.52 29.01
CA LYS A 196 21.13 8.22 28.45
C LYS A 196 20.57 7.98 27.05
N ALA A 197 19.75 8.90 26.54
CA ALA A 197 19.06 8.74 25.28
C ALA A 197 20.04 8.79 24.11
N GLU A 198 20.00 7.77 23.26
CA GLU A 198 20.70 7.74 21.98
C GLU A 198 19.63 7.81 20.89
N LEU A 199 19.23 9.04 20.54
CA LEU A 199 18.08 9.30 19.66
C LEU A 199 18.45 9.20 18.19
N GLU A 200 17.62 8.50 17.42
CA GLU A 200 17.68 8.48 15.96
C GLU A 200 16.29 8.72 15.33
N TRP A 201 16.27 9.38 14.18
CA TRP A 201 15.07 9.50 13.37
C TRP A 201 14.72 8.12 12.80
N CYS A 202 13.48 7.70 12.98
CA CYS A 202 13.05 6.36 12.64
C CYS A 202 11.65 6.36 12.03
N PHE A 203 11.42 5.42 11.12
CA PHE A 203 10.08 5.04 10.69
C PHE A 203 9.68 3.74 11.38
N SER A 204 8.53 3.75 12.05
CA SER A 204 7.84 2.54 12.48
C SER A 204 6.68 2.31 11.53
N HIS A 205 6.87 1.43 10.54
CA HIS A 205 5.95 1.31 9.39
C HIS A 205 5.87 2.64 8.62
N SER A 206 4.67 3.24 8.51
CA SER A 206 4.49 4.56 7.89
C SER A 206 4.63 5.73 8.87
N ASP A 207 4.74 5.46 10.17
CA ASP A 207 4.82 6.49 11.20
C ASP A 207 6.24 7.01 11.37
N PHE A 208 6.36 8.33 11.50
CA PHE A 208 7.63 9.01 11.68
C PHE A 208 7.82 9.47 13.12
N GLY A 209 9.02 9.25 13.66
CA GLY A 209 9.32 9.59 15.04
C GLY A 209 10.79 9.49 15.42
N LEU A 210 11.03 9.46 16.73
CA LEU A 210 12.35 9.30 17.33
C LEU A 210 12.42 7.95 18.05
N LEU A 211 13.49 7.19 17.80
CA LEU A 211 13.80 5.97 18.52
C LEU A 211 14.97 6.24 19.45
N ASP A 212 14.81 5.93 20.73
CA ASP A 212 15.94 5.82 21.65
C ASP A 212 16.55 4.43 21.54
N LYS A 213 17.75 4.33 20.99
CA LYS A 213 18.44 3.05 20.76
C LYS A 213 18.76 2.32 22.05
N ALA A 214 18.97 3.04 23.16
CA ALA A 214 19.32 2.45 24.45
C ALA A 214 18.11 1.78 25.09
N SER A 215 16.97 2.46 25.13
CA SER A 215 15.74 1.92 25.74
C SER A 215 14.84 1.16 24.77
N LYS A 216 15.11 1.21 23.45
CA LYS A 216 14.22 0.72 22.38
C LYS A 216 12.83 1.36 22.39
N THR A 217 12.75 2.58 22.91
CA THR A 217 11.49 3.33 22.99
C THR A 217 11.30 4.19 21.77
N PHE A 218 10.20 4.00 21.04
CA PHE A 218 9.79 4.86 19.94
C PHE A 218 8.81 5.94 20.42
N ARG A 219 9.02 7.17 19.98
CA ARG A 219 8.10 8.30 20.17
C ARG A 219 7.62 8.78 18.81
N LEU A 220 6.32 8.63 18.60
CA LEU A 220 5.63 9.12 17.42
C LEU A 220 5.65 10.65 17.40
N LEU A 221 5.99 11.22 16.24
CA LEU A 221 5.87 12.66 15.99
C LEU A 221 4.85 12.96 14.91
N GLN A 222 4.70 12.05 13.94
CA GLN A 222 3.78 12.21 12.83
C GLN A 222 3.31 10.84 12.34
N TYR A 223 1.99 10.67 12.25
CA TYR A 223 1.41 9.52 11.59
C TYR A 223 1.70 9.55 10.09
N GLY A 224 1.84 8.37 9.49
CA GLY A 224 1.99 8.21 8.05
C GLY A 224 0.79 8.75 7.24
N LEU A 225 0.96 8.79 5.92
CA LEU A 225 -0.15 9.06 5.01
C LEU A 225 -1.14 7.89 5.00
N ASP A 226 -2.41 8.21 5.23
CA ASP A 226 -3.57 7.34 5.01
C ASP A 226 -4.25 7.68 3.70
#